data_AF-I7M9J4-F1
#
_entry.id   AF-I7M9J4-F1
#
_cell.length_a   1.000
_cell.length_b   1.000
_cell.length_c   1.000
_cell.angle_alpha   90.00
_cell.angle_beta   90.00
_cell.angle_gamma   90.00
#
_symmetry.space_group_name_H-M   'P 1'
#
loop_
_entity.id
_entity.type
_entity.pdbx_description
1 polymer ?
#
loop_
_entity_poly.entity_id
_entity_poly.type
_entity_poly.pdbx_seq_one_letter_code
_entity_poly.pdbx_strand_id
1 'polypeptide(L)'
;MKYSIDVEQILHKSFSKTTIGLSLAGVATLVLSGIFVKRKVKALEKLSPDQSLGLITINKKPPGLVNFGNTCFVNSVLQALASMPKFIKNLEELCQYDDVKETKDRNGNGKKDNKKINIIKKKKNKVLGIKEQSHLICKELLNILHVLNDENMGNEDFSFQPHNLINLLEETNDYLSFREQQDSHEVLKLIINCFEDTLKKGNYQKYDLVNISKKEFTLSNSLLGYMNTYLQCVACDRKFNNRIEAFYDLSLDILDRSISSLEDSIKHYFQEEYIDDVQCLNCSINVFLKEKENKVKYLTAQFQKNSDSNILACISKINEQIDYIKTVGNKSLIETEDVVGGITKMISEQIQGLKQEYKTQIQSPFCVLKRQIKKVQKISKTPQILILHLKRLVINPQTGYPIKIGDFIKFDEQLRLDQTLGLKKKENIQTYHLSSLISHLGSDNFGHYVTLRRVWHQNYQPYITEEVNKTQYTKSLWYLTSDREIRYIEKADVLKVRAYILFYEKMESE
;
A
#
# COMPACT_ATOMS: atom_id res chain seq x y z
N MET A 1 22.68 -21.86 -0.28
CA MET A 1 22.09 -21.43 1.02
C MET A 1 23.15 -20.74 1.91
N LYS A 2 23.64 -19.54 1.54
CA LYS A 2 24.73 -18.88 2.29
C LYS A 2 24.72 -17.34 2.21
N TYR A 3 23.53 -16.71 2.17
CA TYR A 3 23.44 -15.26 1.96
C TYR A 3 22.50 -14.48 2.87
N SER A 4 21.70 -15.12 3.74
CA SER A 4 20.89 -14.38 4.70
C SER A 4 21.67 -14.08 5.97
N ILE A 5 21.61 -12.83 6.45
CA ILE A 5 22.11 -12.48 7.78
C ILE A 5 20.97 -12.64 8.78
N ASP A 6 21.27 -13.31 9.88
CA ASP A 6 20.38 -13.36 11.01
C ASP A 6 20.50 -12.05 11.81
N VAL A 7 19.43 -11.26 11.81
CA VAL A 7 19.41 -9.98 12.52
C VAL A 7 19.53 -10.19 14.03
N GLU A 8 19.07 -11.33 14.56
CA GLU A 8 19.29 -11.69 15.96
C GLU A 8 20.80 -11.77 16.26
N GLN A 9 21.60 -12.31 15.35
CA GLN A 9 23.06 -12.35 15.53
C GLN A 9 23.70 -10.94 15.47
N ILE A 10 23.13 -10.01 14.71
CA ILE A 10 23.59 -8.61 14.72
C ILE A 10 23.25 -7.94 16.05
N LEU A 11 22.06 -8.21 16.61
CA LEU A 11 21.61 -7.69 17.90
C LEU A 11 22.38 -8.32 19.08
N HIS A 12 22.68 -9.63 19.01
CA HIS A 12 23.37 -10.36 20.08
C HIS A 12 24.90 -10.34 20.02
N LYS A 13 25.50 -9.89 18.91
CA LYS A 13 26.94 -9.60 18.86
C LYS A 13 27.25 -8.51 19.89
N SER A 14 27.63 -8.94 21.09
CA SER A 14 28.42 -8.13 22.00
C SER A 14 29.72 -7.88 21.26
N PHE A 15 30.02 -6.63 20.89
CA PHE A 15 31.44 -6.32 20.76
C PHE A 15 32.02 -6.58 22.14
N SER A 16 32.81 -7.66 22.27
CA SER A 16 33.72 -7.77 23.39
C SER A 16 34.47 -6.45 23.44
N LYS A 17 34.63 -5.88 24.64
CA LYS A 17 35.43 -4.66 24.89
C LYS A 17 36.93 -4.81 24.56
N THR A 18 37.27 -5.76 23.70
CA THR A 18 38.56 -6.07 23.10
C THR A 18 38.34 -5.95 21.59
N THR A 19 38.39 -4.76 20.98
CA THR A 19 39.62 -4.26 20.31
C THR A 19 39.52 -2.76 19.99
N ILE A 20 38.80 -1.95 20.79
CA ILE A 20 38.99 -0.49 20.79
C ILE A 20 39.02 -0.03 22.26
N GLY A 21 40.11 -0.40 22.94
CA GLY A 21 40.50 0.19 24.22
C GLY A 21 41.00 1.61 24.00
N LEU A 22 40.10 2.51 23.65
CA LEU A 22 40.27 3.95 23.83
C LEU A 22 38.99 4.40 24.53
N SER A 23 39.09 4.72 25.82
CA SER A 23 38.00 5.36 26.53
C SER A 23 37.54 6.58 25.71
N LEU A 24 36.24 6.68 25.44
CA LEU A 24 35.63 7.80 24.69
C LEU A 24 36.02 9.17 25.28
N ALA A 25 36.36 9.21 26.56
CA ALA A 25 36.87 10.40 27.23
C ALA A 25 38.21 10.90 26.68
N GLY A 26 39.10 10.02 26.18
CA GLY A 26 40.44 10.40 25.74
C GLY A 26 40.54 10.85 24.27
N VAL A 27 39.59 10.47 23.41
CA VAL A 27 39.61 10.83 21.99
C VAL A 27 39.01 12.21 21.76
N ALA A 28 37.98 12.58 22.53
CA ALA A 28 37.37 13.91 22.47
C ALA A 28 38.32 15.02 22.95
N THR A 29 39.22 14.75 23.90
CA THR A 29 40.21 15.73 24.36
C THR A 29 41.35 15.96 23.36
N LEU A 30 41.62 14.99 22.48
CA LEU A 30 42.73 15.04 21.52
C LEU A 30 42.42 15.83 20.24
N VAL A 31 41.15 16.14 19.97
CA VAL A 31 40.75 16.97 18.82
C VAL A 31 40.79 18.47 19.17
N LEU A 32 40.84 18.84 20.46
CA LEU A 32 40.82 20.24 20.92
C LEU A 32 42.18 20.82 21.33
N SER A 33 43.29 20.09 21.17
CA SER A 33 44.63 20.66 21.37
C SER A 33 45.62 20.11 20.36
N GLY A 34 45.99 20.96 19.39
CA GLY A 34 46.74 20.61 18.18
C GLY A 34 48.22 20.25 18.38
N ILE A 35 48.58 19.34 19.28
CA ILE A 35 49.98 18.94 19.47
C ILE A 35 50.07 17.41 19.67
N PHE A 36 50.87 16.77 18.79
CA PHE A 36 51.23 15.33 18.70
C PHE A 36 50.49 14.43 17.70
N VAL A 37 50.57 14.79 16.41
CA VAL A 37 50.34 13.88 15.28
C VAL A 37 51.69 13.45 14.71
N LYS A 38 52.09 12.18 14.89
CA LYS A 38 53.06 11.49 13.99
C LYS A 38 53.14 9.97 14.18
N ARG A 39 52.74 9.39 15.32
CA ARG A 39 52.87 7.93 15.57
C ARG A 39 51.59 7.09 15.45
N LYS A 40 50.40 7.68 15.32
CA LYS A 40 49.12 6.92 15.17
C LYS A 40 48.43 7.05 13.79
N VAL A 41 48.95 7.88 12.88
CA VAL A 41 48.41 8.07 11.52
C VAL A 41 48.48 6.78 10.69
N LYS A 42 49.52 5.95 10.89
CA LYS A 42 49.70 4.65 10.20
C LYS A 42 48.62 3.59 10.45
N ALA A 43 47.81 3.73 11.51
CA ALA A 43 46.71 2.80 11.79
C ALA A 43 45.41 3.19 11.08
N LEU A 44 45.18 4.49 10.85
CA LEU A 44 44.04 5.03 10.12
C LEU A 44 44.20 4.86 8.59
N GLU A 45 45.44 4.85 8.09
CA GLU A 45 45.77 4.58 6.68
C GLU A 45 45.43 3.15 6.20
N LYS A 46 45.12 2.22 7.12
CA LYS A 46 44.76 0.83 6.80
C LYS A 46 43.26 0.56 6.72
N LEU A 47 42.42 1.53 7.08
CA LEU A 47 40.97 1.43 7.03
C LEU A 47 40.49 1.92 5.68
N SER A 48 39.42 1.31 5.14
CA SER A 48 38.79 1.87 3.94
C SER A 48 38.25 3.28 4.26
N PRO A 49 38.10 4.17 3.26
CA PRO A 49 37.51 5.50 3.45
C PRO A 49 36.13 5.48 4.14
N ASP A 50 35.34 4.41 3.91
CA ASP A 50 34.04 4.22 4.57
C ASP A 50 34.16 3.78 6.05
N GLN A 51 35.16 2.99 6.40
CA GLN A 51 35.41 2.55 7.79
C GLN A 51 35.94 3.70 8.66
N SER A 52 36.76 4.58 8.08
CA SER A 52 37.28 5.77 8.75
C SER A 52 36.22 6.87 8.86
N LEU A 53 35.29 7.00 7.91
CA LEU A 53 34.10 7.86 8.07
C LEU A 53 33.13 7.31 9.13
N GLY A 54 32.88 6.00 9.15
CA GLY A 54 32.01 5.36 10.14
C GLY A 54 32.41 5.71 11.58
N LEU A 55 33.71 5.73 11.90
CA LEU A 55 34.23 6.08 13.22
C LEU A 55 34.02 7.54 13.65
N ILE A 56 33.84 8.47 12.71
CA ILE A 56 33.71 9.92 12.96
C ILE A 56 32.24 10.38 12.89
N THR A 57 31.33 9.59 12.29
CA THR A 57 29.90 9.91 12.10
C THR A 57 28.95 9.19 13.09
N ILE A 58 29.45 8.39 14.05
CA ILE A 58 28.60 7.64 15.02
C ILE A 58 27.82 8.55 16.00
N ASN A 59 28.19 9.83 16.15
CA ASN A 59 27.58 10.72 17.15
C ASN A 59 26.26 11.39 16.71
N LYS A 60 25.69 11.04 15.55
CA LYS A 60 24.42 11.60 15.03
C LYS A 60 23.48 10.51 14.50
N LYS A 61 23.29 9.43 15.26
CA LYS A 61 22.33 8.35 14.92
C LYS A 61 20.88 8.83 15.13
N PRO A 62 19.86 8.26 14.46
CA PRO A 62 18.47 8.59 14.79
C PRO A 62 18.13 8.14 16.23
N PRO A 63 17.14 8.75 16.89
CA PRO A 63 16.72 8.35 18.23
C PRO A 63 15.99 6.99 18.21
N GLY A 64 16.13 6.26 19.32
CA GLY A 64 15.36 5.04 19.59
C GLY A 64 13.94 5.35 20.07
N LEU A 65 13.07 4.33 20.07
CA LEU A 65 11.71 4.41 20.57
C LEU A 65 11.52 3.48 21.78
N VAL A 66 10.82 3.97 22.80
CA VAL A 66 10.50 3.15 23.98
C VAL A 66 9.45 2.09 23.62
N ASN A 67 9.69 0.84 24.01
CA ASN A 67 8.71 -0.23 23.97
C ASN A 67 7.86 -0.22 25.25
N PHE A 68 6.53 -0.15 25.12
CA PHE A 68 5.58 -0.07 26.24
C PHE A 68 4.96 -1.43 26.60
N GLY A 69 5.65 -2.53 26.27
CA GLY A 69 5.15 -3.88 26.48
C GLY A 69 4.46 -4.39 25.22
N ASN A 70 5.27 -4.91 24.29
CA ASN A 70 4.91 -5.44 22.96
C ASN A 70 4.68 -4.42 21.84
N THR A 71 5.02 -3.14 22.00
CA THR A 71 4.75 -2.10 20.99
C THR A 71 5.79 -2.03 19.86
N CYS A 72 6.65 -3.04 19.70
CA CYS A 72 7.71 -3.07 18.68
C CYS A 72 7.15 -2.97 17.25
N PHE A 73 5.95 -3.49 17.00
CA PHE A 73 5.25 -3.40 15.71
C PHE A 73 4.91 -1.95 15.32
N VAL A 74 4.59 -1.09 16.29
CA VAL A 74 4.39 0.36 16.04
C VAL A 74 5.73 1.03 15.82
N ASN A 75 6.71 0.75 16.69
CA ASN A 75 8.03 1.36 16.64
C ASN A 75 8.71 1.09 15.29
N SER A 76 8.61 -0.13 14.77
CA SER A 76 9.16 -0.50 13.48
C SER A 76 8.53 0.29 12.33
N VAL A 77 7.21 0.47 12.35
CA VAL A 77 6.49 1.26 11.33
C VAL A 77 6.90 2.73 11.38
N LEU A 78 6.98 3.32 12.57
CA LEU A 78 7.40 4.72 12.73
C LEU A 78 8.81 4.97 12.20
N GLN A 79 9.76 4.10 12.53
CA GLN A 79 11.13 4.18 12.02
C GLN A 79 11.19 4.00 10.50
N ALA A 80 10.34 3.14 9.94
CA ALA A 80 10.29 2.92 8.50
C ALA A 80 9.74 4.14 7.74
N LEU A 81 8.62 4.69 8.22
CA LEU A 81 7.97 5.89 7.67
C LEU A 81 8.86 7.14 7.79
N ALA A 82 9.66 7.25 8.85
CA ALA A 82 10.60 8.35 9.02
C ALA A 82 11.67 8.42 7.92
N SER A 83 11.84 7.36 7.13
CA SER A 83 12.80 7.28 6.02
C SER A 83 12.21 7.73 4.68
N MET A 84 10.99 8.26 4.68
CA MET A 84 10.24 8.66 3.49
C MET A 84 10.01 10.18 3.46
N PRO A 85 10.98 10.98 2.99
CA PRO A 85 10.86 12.44 2.94
C PRO A 85 9.61 12.91 2.16
N LYS A 86 9.22 12.25 1.07
CA LYS A 86 8.00 12.61 0.32
C LYS A 86 6.71 12.41 1.13
N PHE A 87 6.66 11.38 1.99
CA PHE A 87 5.50 11.15 2.86
C PHE A 87 5.44 12.20 3.96
N ILE A 88 6.58 12.49 4.60
CA ILE A 88 6.69 13.55 5.62
C ILE A 88 6.24 14.89 5.04
N LYS A 89 6.71 15.24 3.84
CA LYS A 89 6.29 16.46 3.15
C LYS A 89 4.77 16.50 2.90
N ASN A 90 4.15 15.38 2.50
CA ASN A 90 2.70 15.34 2.35
C ASN A 90 1.96 15.53 3.68
N LEU A 91 2.48 14.99 4.78
CA LEU A 91 1.94 15.24 6.12
C LEU A 91 2.11 16.70 6.54
N GLU A 92 3.26 17.32 6.28
CA GLU A 92 3.49 18.75 6.53
C GLU A 92 2.46 19.61 5.79
N GLU A 93 2.30 19.39 4.48
CA GLU A 93 1.34 20.13 3.66
C GLU A 93 -0.11 19.90 4.16
N LEU A 94 -0.45 18.67 4.56
CA LEU A 94 -1.76 18.31 5.11
C LEU A 94 -2.03 19.05 6.42
N CYS A 95 -1.09 19.01 7.37
CA CYS A 95 -1.26 19.59 8.69
C CYS A 95 -1.23 21.13 8.67
N GLN A 96 -0.38 21.75 7.83
CA GLN A 96 -0.31 23.21 7.69
C GLN A 96 -1.60 23.81 7.13
N TYR A 97 -2.22 23.13 6.16
CA TYR A 97 -3.42 23.65 5.52
C TYR A 97 -4.61 23.77 6.50
N ASP A 98 -4.76 22.80 7.40
CA ASP A 98 -5.89 22.80 8.34
C ASP A 98 -5.73 23.87 9.44
N ASP A 99 -4.50 24.20 9.86
CA ASP A 99 -4.24 25.31 10.78
C ASP A 99 -4.65 26.67 10.17
N VAL A 100 -4.55 26.81 8.83
CA VAL A 100 -5.03 27.99 8.10
C VAL A 100 -6.56 28.03 7.99
N LYS A 101 -7.24 26.89 7.86
CA LYS A 101 -8.73 26.84 7.88
C LYS A 101 -9.27 27.19 9.26
N GLU A 102 -8.73 26.60 10.33
CA GLU A 102 -9.15 26.92 11.71
C GLU A 102 -8.97 28.40 12.07
N THR A 103 -7.89 29.04 11.61
CA THR A 103 -7.63 30.46 11.88
C THR A 103 -8.57 31.38 11.10
N LYS A 104 -8.97 31.02 9.88
CA LYS A 104 -9.98 31.75 9.10
C LYS A 104 -11.38 31.66 9.71
N ASP A 105 -11.78 30.48 10.22
CA ASP A 105 -13.06 30.31 10.92
C ASP A 105 -13.10 31.10 12.24
N ARG A 106 -11.96 31.23 12.95
CA ARG A 106 -11.85 32.04 14.17
C ARG A 106 -11.91 33.55 13.91
N ASN A 107 -11.39 34.00 12.77
CA ASN A 107 -11.39 35.43 12.41
C ASN A 107 -12.67 35.87 11.66
N GLY A 108 -13.48 34.93 11.16
CA GLY A 108 -14.75 35.19 10.48
C GLY A 108 -15.95 35.47 11.40
N ASN A 109 -15.85 35.22 12.71
CA ASN A 109 -16.91 35.50 13.69
C ASN A 109 -16.47 36.60 14.67
N GLY A 110 -16.46 37.84 14.18
CA GLY A 110 -16.33 39.03 15.00
C GLY A 110 -17.60 39.30 15.83
N LYS A 111 -17.77 38.62 16.96
CA LYS A 111 -18.46 39.17 18.14
C LYS A 111 -17.66 38.85 19.39
N LYS A 112 -17.10 39.91 19.98
CA LYS A 112 -16.45 39.90 21.29
C LYS A 112 -17.50 39.53 22.35
N ASP A 113 -17.39 38.35 22.93
CA ASP A 113 -18.01 38.06 24.22
C ASP A 113 -17.02 37.35 25.14
N ASN A 114 -16.78 37.98 26.29
CA ASN A 114 -15.91 37.52 27.38
C ASN A 114 -16.51 36.31 28.12
N LYS A 115 -16.73 35.20 27.40
CA LYS A 115 -16.96 33.85 27.95
C LYS A 115 -15.77 32.92 27.69
N LYS A 116 -14.56 33.47 27.62
CA LYS A 116 -13.31 32.71 27.56
C LYS A 116 -12.81 32.49 28.98
N ILE A 117 -13.15 31.34 29.57
CA ILE A 117 -12.39 30.58 30.59
C ILE A 117 -13.19 29.31 30.98
N ASN A 118 -14.52 29.33 30.88
CA ASN A 118 -15.36 28.16 31.23
C ASN A 118 -15.66 27.17 30.09
N ILE A 119 -15.26 27.44 28.84
CA ILE A 119 -15.47 26.49 27.72
C ILE A 119 -14.36 25.43 27.65
N ILE A 120 -13.15 25.73 28.14
CA ILE A 120 -12.01 24.80 28.12
C ILE A 120 -12.20 23.66 29.14
N LYS A 121 -12.95 23.89 30.22
CA LYS A 121 -13.27 22.83 31.21
C LYS A 121 -14.48 21.96 30.84
N LYS A 122 -15.32 22.37 29.88
CA LYS A 122 -16.52 21.60 29.45
C LYS A 122 -16.34 20.74 28.19
N LYS A 123 -15.18 20.80 27.52
CA LYS A 123 -14.85 19.98 26.33
C LYS A 123 -14.12 18.66 26.61
N LYS A 124 -14.02 18.21 27.87
CA LYS A 124 -13.42 16.90 28.19
C LYS A 124 -14.32 15.69 27.93
N ASN A 125 -15.62 15.91 27.68
CA ASN A 125 -16.59 14.81 27.49
C ASN A 125 -17.36 14.91 26.15
N LYS A 126 -16.68 15.27 25.06
CA LYS A 126 -17.26 15.07 23.72
C LYS A 126 -16.40 14.03 23.02
N VAL A 127 -16.94 12.83 22.82
CA VAL A 127 -16.35 11.81 21.96
C VAL A 127 -16.12 12.48 20.61
N LEU A 128 -14.85 12.67 20.24
CA LEU A 128 -14.47 13.22 18.95
C LEU A 128 -14.93 12.22 17.89
N GLY A 129 -15.42 12.71 16.75
CA GLY A 129 -15.77 11.79 15.66
C GLY A 129 -14.52 11.07 15.16
N ILE A 130 -14.64 9.81 14.72
CA ILE A 130 -13.55 8.98 14.12
C ILE A 130 -12.67 9.81 13.19
N LYS A 131 -13.34 10.60 12.37
CA LYS A 131 -12.78 11.52 11.40
C LYS A 131 -11.86 12.59 12.05
N GLU A 132 -12.27 13.24 13.14
CA GLU A 132 -11.46 14.24 13.89
C GLU A 132 -10.23 13.59 14.55
N GLN A 133 -10.33 12.32 14.95
CA GLN A 133 -9.22 11.55 15.49
C GLN A 133 -8.15 11.26 14.40
N SER A 134 -8.55 10.95 13.16
CA SER A 134 -7.60 10.71 12.05
C SER A 134 -6.63 11.87 11.80
N HIS A 135 -7.12 13.11 11.93
CA HIS A 135 -6.29 14.31 11.78
C HIS A 135 -5.29 14.47 12.91
N LEU A 136 -5.74 14.24 14.14
CA LEU A 136 -4.88 14.30 15.32
C LEU A 136 -3.78 13.22 15.24
N ILE A 137 -4.12 12.02 14.76
CA ILE A 137 -3.16 10.95 14.46
C ILE A 137 -2.12 11.44 13.44
N CYS A 138 -2.54 12.11 12.35
CA CYS A 138 -1.60 12.65 11.36
C CYS A 138 -0.66 13.71 11.96
N LYS A 139 -1.17 14.60 12.84
CA LYS A 139 -0.36 15.61 13.53
C LYS A 139 0.65 14.99 14.49
N GLU A 140 0.22 14.04 15.33
CA GLU A 140 1.11 13.33 16.24
C GLU A 140 2.15 12.51 15.47
N LEU A 141 1.74 11.83 14.39
CA LEU A 141 2.65 11.13 13.49
C LEU A 141 3.71 12.07 12.93
N LEU A 142 3.32 13.23 12.37
CA LEU A 142 4.24 14.21 11.81
C LEU A 142 5.28 14.67 12.85
N ASN A 143 4.83 15.00 14.07
CA ASN A 143 5.72 15.38 15.17
C ASN A 143 6.75 14.28 15.48
N ILE A 144 6.31 13.02 15.53
CA ILE A 144 7.19 11.87 15.77
C ILE A 144 8.20 11.71 14.64
N LEU A 145 7.77 11.78 13.38
CA LEU A 145 8.66 11.64 12.23
C LEU A 145 9.72 12.76 12.17
N HIS A 146 9.37 13.98 12.60
CA HIS A 146 10.35 15.05 12.77
C HIS A 146 11.38 14.74 13.87
N VAL A 147 10.93 14.30 15.04
CA VAL A 147 11.84 13.92 16.14
C VAL A 147 12.76 12.78 15.71
N LEU A 148 12.24 11.77 15.01
CA LEU A 148 13.02 10.63 14.52
C LEU A 148 14.05 10.99 13.44
N ASN A 149 13.99 12.21 12.89
CA ASN A 149 14.91 12.73 11.89
C ASN A 149 15.72 13.92 12.39
N ASP A 150 15.57 14.33 13.66
CA ASP A 150 16.37 15.40 14.26
C ASP A 150 17.75 14.87 14.65
N GLU A 151 18.79 15.37 13.99
CA GLU A 151 20.18 15.00 14.25
C GLU A 151 20.64 15.30 15.69
N ASN A 152 19.96 16.20 16.40
CA ASN A 152 20.30 16.58 17.79
C ASN A 152 19.67 15.65 18.84
N MET A 153 18.66 14.87 18.45
CA MET A 153 17.94 13.96 19.34
C MET A 153 18.62 12.58 19.43
N GLY A 154 19.68 12.34 18.66
CA GLY A 154 20.41 11.08 18.54
C GLY A 154 21.35 10.66 19.68
N ASN A 155 21.24 11.28 20.86
CA ASN A 155 22.15 11.01 21.98
C ASN A 155 21.90 9.61 22.59
N GLU A 156 22.94 8.99 23.16
CA GLU A 156 22.89 7.60 23.66
C GLU A 156 21.78 7.34 24.70
N ASP A 157 21.38 8.38 25.44
CA ASP A 157 20.39 8.29 26.51
C ASP A 157 18.97 8.72 26.10
N PHE A 158 18.77 9.23 24.87
CA PHE A 158 17.46 9.70 24.43
C PHE A 158 16.68 8.61 23.69
N SER A 159 15.52 8.26 24.25
CA SER A 159 14.52 7.42 23.58
C SER A 159 13.17 8.14 23.61
N PHE A 160 12.56 8.28 22.44
CA PHE A 160 11.27 8.95 22.32
C PHE A 160 10.11 8.02 22.69
N GLN A 161 9.04 8.59 23.25
CA GLN A 161 7.88 7.88 23.76
C GLN A 161 6.62 8.21 22.94
N PRO A 162 6.19 7.36 21.99
CA PRO A 162 5.02 7.61 21.15
C PRO A 162 3.68 7.31 21.85
N HIS A 163 3.57 7.57 23.16
CA HIS A 163 2.41 7.17 23.97
C HIS A 163 1.11 7.81 23.48
N ASN A 164 1.14 9.10 23.12
CA ASN A 164 -0.04 9.81 22.60
C ASN A 164 -0.57 9.16 21.32
N LEU A 165 0.32 8.84 20.37
CA LEU A 165 -0.07 8.21 19.11
C LEU A 165 -0.66 6.82 19.34
N ILE A 166 -0.04 6.01 20.21
CA ILE A 166 -0.54 4.67 20.53
C ILE A 166 -1.94 4.74 21.14
N ASN A 167 -2.16 5.63 22.12
CA ASN A 167 -3.48 5.79 22.74
C ASN A 167 -4.53 6.24 21.71
N LEU A 168 -4.17 7.17 20.81
CA LEU A 168 -5.09 7.61 19.74
C LEU A 168 -5.43 6.50 18.76
N LEU A 169 -4.46 5.65 18.40
CA LEU A 169 -4.70 4.50 17.53
C LEU A 169 -5.60 3.46 18.21
N GLU A 170 -5.42 3.21 19.51
CA GLU A 170 -6.26 2.33 20.33
C GLU A 170 -7.69 2.87 20.46
N GLU A 171 -7.86 4.17 20.76
CA GLU A 171 -9.17 4.84 20.87
C GLU A 171 -9.94 4.90 19.54
N THR A 172 -9.26 4.83 18.40
CA THR A 172 -9.89 4.88 17.08
C THR A 172 -10.30 3.48 16.59
N ASN A 173 -9.78 2.41 17.20
CA ASN A 173 -9.94 1.04 16.71
C ASN A 173 -10.22 0.07 17.87
N ASP A 174 -11.50 -0.21 18.11
CA ASP A 174 -11.99 -1.01 19.25
C ASP A 174 -11.45 -2.46 19.32
N TYR A 175 -10.91 -3.00 18.22
CA TYR A 175 -10.40 -4.37 18.13
C TYR A 175 -8.90 -4.49 18.40
N LEU A 176 -8.17 -3.37 18.54
CA LEU A 176 -6.75 -3.39 18.81
C LEU A 176 -6.50 -3.19 20.30
N SER A 177 -5.86 -4.18 20.93
CA SER A 177 -5.21 -3.96 22.21
C SER A 177 -3.70 -3.90 22.00
N PHE A 178 -3.11 -2.74 22.29
CA PHE A 178 -1.66 -2.54 22.18
C PHE A 178 -0.89 -3.18 23.36
N ARG A 179 -1.59 -3.94 24.22
CA ARG A 179 -1.01 -4.79 25.25
C ARG A 179 -0.58 -6.16 24.72
N GLU A 180 -1.15 -6.57 23.58
CA GLU A 180 -0.83 -7.81 22.87
C GLU A 180 0.09 -7.54 21.67
N GLN A 181 0.77 -8.58 21.17
CA GLN A 181 1.54 -8.46 19.93
C GLN A 181 0.59 -8.33 18.74
N GLN A 182 0.90 -7.40 17.83
CA GLN A 182 0.09 -7.14 16.63
C GLN A 182 0.95 -7.21 15.36
N ASP A 183 0.30 -7.26 14.20
CA ASP A 183 0.97 -7.20 12.91
C ASP A 183 1.35 -5.75 12.53
N SER A 184 2.64 -5.53 12.26
CA SER A 184 3.13 -4.22 11.79
C SER A 184 2.51 -3.78 10.45
N HIS A 185 2.09 -4.72 9.59
CA HIS A 185 1.39 -4.41 8.34
C HIS A 185 -0.02 -3.86 8.59
N GLU A 186 -0.71 -4.38 9.61
CA GLU A 186 -2.03 -3.89 10.00
C GLU A 186 -1.93 -2.47 10.56
N VAL A 187 -0.98 -2.21 11.46
CA VAL A 187 -0.73 -0.86 11.97
C VAL A 187 -0.37 0.13 10.87
N LEU A 188 0.43 -0.29 9.90
CA LEU A 188 0.73 0.52 8.72
C LEU A 188 -0.54 0.88 7.96
N LYS A 189 -1.44 -0.08 7.71
CA LYS A 189 -2.73 0.17 7.04
C LYS A 189 -3.61 1.14 7.81
N LEU A 190 -3.65 1.05 9.14
CA LEU A 190 -4.41 1.99 9.97
C LEU A 190 -3.90 3.43 9.81
N ILE A 191 -2.58 3.60 9.86
CA ILE A 191 -1.94 4.92 9.65
C ILE A 191 -2.28 5.46 8.26
N ILE A 192 -2.20 4.62 7.22
CA ILE A 192 -2.54 5.00 5.84
C ILE A 192 -4.03 5.40 5.72
N ASN A 193 -4.93 4.64 6.34
CA ASN A 193 -6.36 4.96 6.36
C ASN A 193 -6.63 6.29 7.07
N CYS A 194 -5.98 6.56 8.21
CA CYS A 194 -6.09 7.85 8.89
C CYS A 194 -5.58 9.01 8.02
N PHE A 195 -4.48 8.81 7.30
CA PHE A 195 -3.95 9.79 6.35
C PHE A 195 -4.94 10.04 5.20
N GLU A 196 -5.51 8.99 4.61
CA GLU A 196 -6.50 9.10 3.54
C GLU A 196 -7.79 9.79 4.00
N ASP A 197 -8.31 9.45 5.17
CA ASP A 197 -9.52 10.07 5.71
C ASP A 197 -9.33 11.57 5.98
N THR A 198 -8.13 11.95 6.43
CA THR A 198 -7.77 13.35 6.61
C THR A 198 -7.67 14.08 5.27
N LEU A 199 -7.14 13.44 4.22
CA LEU A 199 -7.15 13.97 2.86
C LEU A 199 -8.58 14.16 2.30
N LYS A 200 -9.49 13.21 2.54
CA LYS A 200 -10.88 13.28 2.04
C LYS A 200 -11.66 14.43 2.66
N LYS A 201 -11.47 14.68 3.96
CA LYS A 201 -12.19 15.73 4.71
C LYS A 201 -12.03 17.13 4.17
N GLY A 202 -10.87 17.48 3.65
CA GLY A 202 -10.62 18.85 3.25
C GLY A 202 -11.20 19.24 1.89
N ASN A 203 -12.03 18.37 1.28
CA ASN A 203 -12.43 18.42 -0.13
C ASN A 203 -11.21 18.34 -1.08
N TYR A 204 -10.11 17.72 -0.66
CA TYR A 204 -8.89 17.61 -1.49
C TYR A 204 -8.97 16.52 -2.57
N GLN A 205 -10.05 15.71 -2.60
CA GLN A 205 -10.28 14.73 -3.66
C GLN A 205 -11.41 15.19 -4.59
N LYS A 206 -11.03 15.80 -5.72
CA LYS A 206 -11.87 15.84 -6.93
C LYS A 206 -11.15 15.07 -8.04
N TYR A 207 -10.87 13.80 -7.79
CA TYR A 207 -10.49 12.88 -8.86
C TYR A 207 -11.75 12.44 -9.61
N ASP A 208 -12.30 13.36 -10.40
CA ASP A 208 -13.10 12.96 -11.56
C ASP A 208 -12.12 12.81 -12.73
N LEU A 209 -12.13 11.64 -13.38
CA LEU A 209 -11.35 11.30 -14.58
C LEU A 209 -11.51 12.31 -15.74
N VAL A 210 -12.41 13.29 -15.60
CA VAL A 210 -12.77 14.32 -16.58
C VAL A 210 -11.97 15.62 -16.43
N ASN A 211 -11.35 15.91 -15.28
CA ASN A 211 -10.80 17.26 -14.97
C ASN A 211 -9.26 17.34 -14.90
N ILE A 212 -8.55 16.68 -15.82
CA ILE A 212 -7.08 16.81 -15.96
C ILE A 212 -6.63 18.23 -16.39
N SER A 213 -7.56 19.09 -16.82
CA SER A 213 -7.24 20.40 -17.43
C SER A 213 -7.29 21.62 -16.49
N LYS A 214 -7.67 21.49 -15.22
CA LYS A 214 -7.73 22.62 -14.29
C LYS A 214 -6.72 22.46 -13.16
N LYS A 215 -5.59 23.18 -13.27
CA LYS A 215 -4.61 23.37 -12.20
C LYS A 215 -5.26 24.14 -11.05
N GLU A 216 -5.83 23.44 -10.08
CA GLU A 216 -6.10 23.95 -8.73
C GLU A 216 -5.47 22.96 -7.74
N PHE A 217 -4.70 23.49 -6.79
CA PHE A 217 -3.85 22.76 -5.85
C PHE A 217 -4.57 21.53 -5.26
N THR A 218 -4.17 20.34 -5.71
CA THR A 218 -4.60 19.05 -5.15
C THR A 218 -3.42 18.53 -4.33
N LEU A 219 -3.58 18.37 -3.01
CA LEU A 219 -2.51 17.83 -2.17
C LEU A 219 -2.04 16.50 -2.76
N SER A 220 -0.74 16.35 -2.97
CA SER A 220 -0.22 15.12 -3.55
C SER A 220 -0.31 13.99 -2.50
N ASN A 221 -0.80 12.82 -2.91
CA ASN A 221 -0.74 11.61 -2.08
C ASN A 221 0.39 10.73 -2.63
N SER A 222 1.54 10.74 -1.95
CA SER A 222 2.73 9.99 -2.34
C SER A 222 2.56 8.47 -2.28
N LEU A 223 1.64 7.97 -1.46
CA LEU A 223 1.36 6.55 -1.28
C LEU A 223 0.36 5.99 -2.30
N LEU A 224 -0.39 6.86 -2.98
CA LEU A 224 -1.50 6.45 -3.83
C LEU A 224 -1.06 5.99 -5.23
N GLY A 225 -1.26 4.70 -5.50
CA GLY A 225 -1.21 4.10 -6.83
C GLY A 225 -2.62 3.78 -7.37
N TYR A 226 -2.71 3.53 -8.68
CA TYR A 226 -3.92 2.99 -9.29
C TYR A 226 -3.64 1.70 -10.05
N MET A 227 -4.50 0.72 -9.84
CA MET A 227 -4.51 -0.58 -10.50
C MET A 227 -5.64 -0.62 -11.51
N ASN A 228 -5.41 -1.26 -12.65
CA ASN A 228 -6.40 -1.51 -13.67
C ASN A 228 -6.59 -3.02 -13.82
N THR A 229 -7.82 -3.48 -13.60
CA THR A 229 -8.21 -4.89 -13.68
C THR A 229 -9.00 -5.11 -14.97
N TYR A 230 -8.45 -5.97 -15.83
CA TYR A 230 -9.03 -6.39 -17.10
C TYR A 230 -9.64 -7.77 -16.94
N LEU A 231 -10.92 -7.91 -17.28
CA LEU A 231 -11.62 -9.20 -17.26
C LEU A 231 -12.08 -9.57 -18.68
N GLN A 232 -11.96 -10.84 -19.05
CA GLN A 232 -12.42 -11.37 -20.34
C GLN A 232 -13.03 -12.76 -20.16
N CYS A 233 -14.22 -12.99 -20.72
CA CYS A 233 -14.82 -14.32 -20.72
C CYS A 233 -14.06 -15.24 -21.69
N VAL A 234 -13.60 -16.40 -21.21
CA VAL A 234 -12.84 -17.35 -22.03
C VAL A 234 -13.72 -17.99 -23.12
N ALA A 235 -15.02 -18.15 -22.87
CA ALA A 235 -15.92 -18.85 -23.79
C ALA A 235 -16.47 -17.98 -24.94
N CYS A 236 -16.52 -16.65 -24.79
CA CYS A 236 -17.06 -15.77 -25.83
C CYS A 236 -16.17 -14.57 -26.16
N ASP A 237 -14.97 -14.51 -25.59
CA ASP A 237 -13.98 -13.44 -25.76
C ASP A 237 -14.46 -12.02 -25.42
N ARG A 238 -15.66 -11.88 -24.86
CA ARG A 238 -16.17 -10.57 -24.46
C ARG A 238 -15.38 -10.04 -23.27
N LYS A 239 -14.85 -8.84 -23.44
CA LYS A 239 -14.21 -8.06 -22.38
C LYS A 239 -15.28 -7.38 -21.54
N PHE A 240 -15.09 -7.42 -20.23
CA PHE A 240 -15.90 -6.65 -19.29
C PHE A 240 -15.34 -5.23 -19.16
N ASN A 241 -16.06 -4.36 -18.46
CA ASN A 241 -15.55 -3.03 -18.16
C ASN A 241 -14.33 -3.13 -17.24
N ASN A 242 -13.29 -2.41 -17.62
CA ASN A 242 -12.08 -2.32 -16.82
C ASN A 242 -12.41 -1.64 -15.49
N ARG A 243 -11.96 -2.22 -14.38
CA ARG A 243 -12.10 -1.62 -13.05
C ARG A 243 -10.80 -0.93 -12.68
N ILE A 244 -10.89 0.31 -12.20
CA ILE A 244 -9.74 1.08 -11.70
C ILE A 244 -9.89 1.19 -10.18
N GLU A 245 -8.90 0.71 -9.45
CA GLU A 245 -8.91 0.67 -7.98
C GLU A 245 -7.66 1.35 -7.45
N ALA A 246 -7.81 2.09 -6.35
CA ALA A 246 -6.68 2.66 -5.63
C ALA A 246 -5.93 1.56 -4.86
N PHE A 247 -4.61 1.67 -4.76
CA PHE A 247 -3.81 0.83 -3.87
C PHE A 247 -2.74 1.65 -3.15
N TYR A 248 -2.36 1.20 -1.96
CA TYR A 248 -1.33 1.81 -1.11
C TYR A 248 -0.16 0.88 -0.81
N ASP A 249 -0.40 -0.43 -0.83
CA ASP A 249 0.60 -1.48 -0.72
C ASP A 249 0.30 -2.63 -1.69
N LEU A 250 1.33 -3.40 -2.04
CA LEU A 250 1.18 -4.69 -2.69
C LEU A 250 1.57 -5.79 -1.70
N SER A 251 0.59 -6.59 -1.31
CA SER A 251 0.80 -7.78 -0.48
C SER A 251 1.12 -8.97 -1.37
N LEU A 252 2.40 -9.34 -1.43
CA LEU A 252 2.95 -10.31 -2.36
C LEU A 252 3.05 -11.71 -1.74
N ASP A 253 2.63 -12.71 -2.51
CA ASP A 253 2.77 -14.12 -2.14
C ASP A 253 4.22 -14.60 -2.35
N ILE A 254 4.71 -15.41 -1.42
CA ILE A 254 6.09 -15.94 -1.42
C ILE A 254 6.15 -17.45 -1.15
N LEU A 255 4.99 -18.12 -1.15
CA LEU A 255 4.89 -19.56 -0.86
C LEU A 255 5.36 -20.43 -2.04
N ASP A 256 5.21 -19.94 -3.26
CA ASP A 256 5.59 -20.67 -4.47
C ASP A 256 7.11 -20.85 -4.51
N ARG A 257 7.57 -22.10 -4.69
CA ARG A 257 9.00 -22.47 -4.73
C ARG A 257 9.77 -21.80 -5.87
N SER A 258 9.07 -21.33 -6.91
CA SER A 258 9.68 -20.57 -8.00
C SER A 258 10.08 -19.15 -7.58
N ILE A 259 9.55 -18.63 -6.48
CA ILE A 259 9.80 -17.29 -5.99
C ILE A 259 11.06 -17.28 -5.14
N SER A 260 12.12 -16.69 -5.68
CA SER A 260 13.41 -16.53 -4.97
C SER A 260 13.85 -15.07 -4.83
N SER A 261 13.19 -14.16 -5.56
CA SER A 261 13.44 -12.73 -5.55
C SER A 261 12.14 -11.91 -5.44
N LEU A 262 12.29 -10.65 -5.06
CA LEU A 262 11.21 -9.68 -4.99
C LEU A 262 10.55 -9.48 -6.36
N GLU A 263 11.36 -9.45 -7.42
CA GLU A 263 10.90 -9.37 -8.80
C GLU A 263 10.07 -10.58 -9.19
N ASP A 264 10.45 -11.80 -8.78
CA ASP A 264 9.65 -13.01 -9.04
C ASP A 264 8.29 -12.93 -8.35
N SER A 265 8.26 -12.46 -7.10
CA SER A 265 7.03 -12.28 -6.33
C SER A 265 6.12 -11.20 -6.95
N ILE A 266 6.67 -10.09 -7.43
CA ILE A 266 5.92 -9.06 -8.17
C ILE A 266 5.39 -9.60 -9.51
N LYS A 267 6.19 -10.37 -10.25
CA LYS A 267 5.74 -11.03 -11.49
C LYS A 267 4.58 -11.97 -11.21
N HIS A 268 4.69 -12.78 -10.16
CA HIS A 268 3.64 -13.70 -9.73
C HIS A 268 2.36 -12.93 -9.36
N TYR A 269 2.46 -11.80 -8.65
CA TYR A 269 1.30 -10.96 -8.31
C TYR A 269 0.55 -10.44 -9.55
N PHE A 270 1.26 -10.09 -10.63
CA PHE A 270 0.67 -9.57 -11.87
C PHE A 270 0.47 -10.62 -12.96
N GLN A 271 0.60 -11.91 -12.63
CA GLN A 271 0.35 -12.99 -13.57
C GLN A 271 -1.13 -13.03 -13.96
N GLU A 272 -1.42 -13.63 -15.12
CA GLU A 272 -2.80 -13.87 -15.50
C GLU A 272 -3.41 -14.96 -14.64
N GLU A 273 -4.65 -14.74 -14.21
CA GLU A 273 -5.39 -15.70 -13.41
C GLU A 273 -6.70 -16.07 -14.12
N TYR A 274 -7.17 -17.27 -13.85
CA TYR A 274 -8.42 -17.81 -14.38
C TYR A 274 -9.38 -18.03 -13.22
N ILE A 275 -10.55 -17.42 -13.31
CA ILE A 275 -11.58 -17.49 -12.26
C ILE A 275 -12.75 -18.26 -12.82
N ASP A 276 -13.05 -19.40 -12.21
CA ASP A 276 -14.18 -20.24 -12.56
C ASP A 276 -15.49 -19.72 -11.97
N ASP A 277 -16.60 -20.29 -12.42
CA ASP A 277 -17.95 -20.05 -11.88
C ASP A 277 -18.47 -18.61 -11.95
N VAL A 278 -17.92 -17.76 -12.83
CA VAL A 278 -18.39 -16.38 -13.03
C VAL A 278 -19.56 -16.32 -14.00
N GLN A 279 -20.61 -15.57 -13.63
CA GLN A 279 -21.78 -15.38 -14.47
C GLN A 279 -21.44 -14.53 -15.71
N CYS A 280 -21.61 -15.10 -16.91
CA CYS A 280 -21.40 -14.38 -18.17
C CYS A 280 -22.74 -14.07 -18.85
N LEU A 281 -23.17 -12.81 -18.76
CA LEU A 281 -24.41 -12.35 -19.39
C LEU A 281 -24.39 -12.51 -20.91
N ASN A 282 -23.26 -12.27 -21.56
CA ASN A 282 -23.15 -12.40 -23.01
C ASN A 282 -23.37 -13.84 -23.49
N CYS A 283 -22.73 -14.81 -22.83
CA CYS A 283 -22.96 -16.23 -23.13
C CYS A 283 -24.42 -16.63 -22.87
N SER A 284 -24.99 -16.15 -21.76
CA SER A 284 -26.39 -16.42 -21.38
C SER A 284 -27.37 -15.89 -22.43
N ILE A 285 -27.19 -14.64 -22.87
CA ILE A 285 -27.99 -14.00 -23.91
C ILE A 285 -27.84 -14.74 -25.25
N ASN A 286 -26.62 -15.11 -25.65
CA ASN A 286 -26.40 -15.80 -26.92
C ASN A 286 -27.09 -17.18 -26.98
N VAL A 287 -27.10 -17.92 -25.87
CA VAL A 287 -27.83 -19.19 -25.80
C VAL A 287 -29.33 -18.95 -25.88
N PHE A 288 -29.85 -17.97 -25.13
CA PHE A 288 -31.26 -17.61 -25.19
C PHE A 288 -31.71 -17.19 -26.60
N LEU A 289 -30.93 -16.35 -27.28
CA LEU A 289 -31.21 -15.93 -28.65
C LEU A 289 -31.21 -17.13 -29.60
N LYS A 290 -30.26 -18.05 -29.48
CA LYS A 290 -30.18 -19.25 -30.31
C LYS A 290 -31.40 -20.17 -30.12
N GLU A 291 -31.88 -20.32 -28.88
CA GLU A 291 -33.10 -21.08 -28.59
C GLU A 291 -34.33 -20.44 -29.25
N LYS A 292 -34.45 -19.12 -29.18
CA LYS A 292 -35.54 -18.36 -29.83
C LYS A 292 -35.48 -18.46 -31.34
N GLU A 293 -34.31 -18.29 -31.95
CA GLU A 293 -34.10 -18.42 -33.39
C GLU A 293 -34.44 -19.83 -33.88
N ASN A 294 -34.07 -20.88 -33.14
CA ASN A 294 -34.45 -22.26 -33.45
C ASN A 294 -35.97 -22.47 -33.35
N LYS A 295 -36.64 -21.83 -32.39
CA LYS A 295 -38.09 -21.88 -32.27
C LYS A 295 -38.77 -21.19 -33.44
N VAL A 296 -38.27 -20.04 -33.89
CA VAL A 296 -38.75 -19.36 -35.11
C VAL A 296 -38.62 -20.30 -36.31
N LYS A 297 -37.45 -20.91 -36.54
CA LYS A 297 -37.24 -21.86 -37.64
C LYS A 297 -38.25 -23.01 -37.63
N TYR A 298 -38.51 -23.59 -36.45
CA TYR A 298 -39.51 -24.64 -36.29
C TYR A 298 -40.93 -24.16 -36.64
N LEU A 299 -41.34 -23.01 -36.10
CA LEU A 299 -42.67 -22.44 -36.35
C LEU A 299 -42.85 -22.06 -37.82
N THR A 300 -41.82 -21.51 -38.48
CA THR A 300 -41.85 -21.21 -39.91
C THR A 300 -42.07 -22.47 -40.74
N ALA A 301 -41.41 -23.59 -40.40
CA ALA A 301 -41.61 -24.86 -41.09
C ALA A 301 -43.02 -25.45 -40.86
N GLN A 302 -43.64 -25.20 -39.70
CA GLN A 302 -45.03 -25.60 -39.44
C GLN A 302 -46.03 -24.70 -40.18
N PHE A 303 -45.79 -23.40 -40.22
CA PHE A 303 -46.60 -22.45 -40.98
C PHE A 303 -46.65 -22.81 -42.47
N GLN A 304 -45.51 -23.19 -43.06
CA GLN A 304 -45.43 -23.64 -44.45
C GLN A 304 -46.32 -24.87 -44.76
N LYS A 305 -46.66 -25.68 -43.75
CA LYS A 305 -47.52 -26.86 -43.92
C LYS A 305 -49.01 -26.55 -43.72
N ASN A 306 -49.34 -25.68 -42.78
CA ASN A 306 -50.70 -25.53 -42.28
C ASN A 306 -51.32 -24.13 -42.49
N SER A 307 -50.53 -23.13 -42.94
CA SER A 307 -50.97 -21.74 -43.23
C SER A 307 -51.76 -21.03 -42.12
N ASP A 308 -51.55 -21.42 -40.85
CA ASP A 308 -52.27 -20.87 -39.69
C ASP A 308 -51.74 -19.47 -39.31
N SER A 309 -52.64 -18.48 -39.34
CA SER A 309 -52.33 -17.08 -39.02
C SER A 309 -51.87 -16.86 -37.57
N ASN A 310 -52.25 -17.74 -36.63
CA ASN A 310 -51.78 -17.69 -35.25
C ASN A 310 -50.29 -18.03 -35.14
N ILE A 311 -49.78 -18.93 -35.99
CA ILE A 311 -48.35 -19.26 -36.04
C ILE A 311 -47.56 -18.05 -36.55
N LEU A 312 -48.09 -17.33 -37.54
CA LEU A 312 -47.46 -16.12 -38.07
C LEU A 312 -47.37 -15.00 -37.03
N ALA A 313 -48.44 -14.79 -36.25
CA ALA A 313 -48.44 -13.83 -35.14
C ALA A 313 -47.40 -14.19 -34.06
N CYS A 314 -47.25 -15.48 -33.75
CA CYS A 314 -46.26 -15.97 -32.80
C CYS A 314 -44.81 -15.76 -33.29
N ILE A 315 -44.54 -16.04 -34.57
CA ILE A 315 -43.23 -15.76 -35.19
C ILE A 315 -42.88 -14.27 -35.10
N SER A 316 -43.83 -13.39 -35.42
CA SER A 316 -43.64 -11.94 -35.36
C SER A 316 -43.24 -11.48 -33.95
N LYS A 317 -43.97 -11.92 -32.92
CA LYS A 317 -43.67 -11.62 -31.51
C LYS A 317 -42.26 -12.09 -31.09
N ILE A 318 -41.85 -13.30 -31.51
CA ILE A 318 -40.52 -13.82 -31.15
C ILE A 318 -39.40 -13.03 -31.86
N ASN A 319 -39.60 -12.65 -33.13
CA ASN A 319 -38.62 -11.84 -33.86
C ASN A 319 -38.46 -10.44 -33.24
N GLU A 320 -39.56 -9.80 -32.84
CA GLU A 320 -39.50 -8.51 -32.13
C GLU A 320 -38.68 -8.60 -30.83
N GLN A 321 -38.82 -9.71 -30.08
CA GLN A 321 -38.00 -9.97 -28.89
C GLN A 321 -36.51 -10.16 -29.24
N ILE A 322 -36.22 -10.93 -30.28
CA ILE A 322 -34.83 -11.14 -30.76
C ILE A 322 -34.21 -9.80 -31.13
N ASP A 323 -34.91 -8.97 -31.88
CA ASP A 323 -34.44 -7.67 -32.34
C ASP A 323 -34.24 -6.70 -31.18
N TYR A 324 -35.16 -6.67 -30.21
CA TYR A 324 -35.02 -5.88 -28.99
C TYR A 324 -33.77 -6.29 -28.21
N ILE A 325 -33.58 -7.59 -27.96
CA ILE A 325 -32.44 -8.09 -27.18
C ILE A 325 -31.12 -7.84 -27.92
N LYS A 326 -31.07 -8.01 -29.25
CA LYS A 326 -29.90 -7.66 -30.07
C LYS A 326 -29.60 -6.16 -30.00
N THR A 327 -30.64 -5.32 -29.99
CA THR A 327 -30.50 -3.86 -29.88
C THR A 327 -29.98 -3.43 -28.50
N VAL A 328 -30.51 -4.00 -27.42
CA VAL A 328 -30.09 -3.71 -26.04
C VAL A 328 -28.70 -4.31 -25.75
N GLY A 329 -28.41 -5.53 -26.22
CA GLY A 329 -27.13 -6.21 -26.02
C GLY A 329 -25.93 -5.54 -26.71
N ASN A 330 -26.20 -4.77 -27.78
CA ASN A 330 -25.23 -3.97 -28.52
C ASN A 330 -24.96 -2.59 -27.89
N LYS A 331 -25.89 -2.03 -27.10
CA LYS A 331 -25.56 -0.88 -26.23
C LYS A 331 -24.64 -1.42 -25.14
N SER A 332 -23.50 -0.76 -24.92
CA SER A 332 -22.46 -1.21 -23.97
C SER A 332 -23.11 -1.58 -22.65
N LEU A 333 -23.15 -2.88 -22.33
CA LEU A 333 -23.77 -3.38 -21.11
C LEU A 333 -22.97 -2.84 -19.91
N ILE A 334 -23.50 -1.76 -19.35
CA ILE A 334 -23.19 -1.29 -18.01
C ILE A 334 -23.76 -2.37 -17.08
N GLU A 335 -22.92 -2.94 -16.23
CA GLU A 335 -23.27 -3.94 -15.22
C GLU A 335 -24.20 -3.34 -14.14
N THR A 336 -25.39 -2.83 -14.48
CA THR A 336 -26.40 -2.57 -13.45
C THR A 336 -27.24 -3.82 -13.26
N GLU A 337 -27.34 -4.27 -12.00
CA GLU A 337 -28.23 -5.35 -11.56
C GLU A 337 -29.67 -5.17 -12.07
N ASP A 338 -30.09 -3.92 -12.27
CA ASP A 338 -31.39 -3.53 -12.82
C ASP A 338 -31.68 -4.07 -14.24
N VAL A 339 -30.67 -4.14 -15.12
CA VAL A 339 -30.88 -4.64 -16.50
C VAL A 339 -31.06 -6.16 -16.49
N VAL A 340 -30.29 -6.87 -15.65
CA VAL A 340 -30.40 -8.33 -15.50
C VAL A 340 -31.73 -8.69 -14.84
N GLY A 341 -32.11 -7.97 -13.78
CA GLY A 341 -33.40 -8.12 -13.11
C GLY A 341 -34.58 -7.83 -14.04
N GLY A 342 -34.49 -6.75 -14.83
CA GLY A 342 -35.51 -6.37 -15.80
C GLY A 342 -35.68 -7.38 -16.95
N ILE A 343 -34.58 -7.84 -17.55
CA ILE A 343 -34.61 -8.85 -18.61
C ILE A 343 -35.13 -10.19 -18.06
N THR A 344 -34.65 -10.63 -16.89
CA THR A 344 -35.06 -11.89 -16.26
C THR A 344 -36.54 -11.87 -15.88
N LYS A 345 -37.03 -10.77 -15.29
CA LYS A 345 -38.43 -10.60 -14.89
C LYS A 345 -39.36 -10.57 -16.11
N MET A 346 -39.01 -9.79 -17.14
CA MET A 346 -39.80 -9.68 -18.36
C MET A 346 -39.88 -11.01 -19.14
N ILE A 347 -38.76 -11.75 -19.23
CA ILE A 347 -38.74 -13.09 -19.86
C ILE A 347 -39.60 -14.07 -19.05
N SER A 348 -39.56 -14.01 -17.72
CA SER A 348 -40.32 -14.92 -16.85
C SER A 348 -41.84 -14.71 -16.95
N GLU A 349 -42.28 -13.45 -16.93
CA GLU A 349 -43.69 -13.05 -17.04
C GLU A 349 -44.28 -13.44 -18.41
N GLN A 350 -43.49 -13.31 -19.49
CA GLN A 350 -43.96 -13.65 -20.84
C GLN A 350 -43.92 -15.16 -21.15
N ILE A 351 -42.99 -15.92 -20.56
CA ILE A 351 -43.03 -17.40 -20.58
C ILE A 351 -44.31 -17.90 -19.90
N GLN A 352 -44.77 -17.23 -18.83
CA GLN A 352 -46.05 -17.54 -18.20
C GLN A 352 -47.25 -17.28 -19.12
N GLY A 353 -47.26 -16.16 -19.85
CA GLY A 353 -48.31 -15.87 -20.84
C GLY A 353 -48.39 -16.90 -21.98
N LEU A 354 -47.24 -17.31 -22.53
CA LEU A 354 -47.18 -18.30 -23.62
C LEU A 354 -47.56 -19.72 -23.19
N LYS A 355 -47.33 -20.09 -21.92
CA LYS A 355 -47.80 -21.37 -21.33
C LYS A 355 -49.32 -21.50 -21.31
N GLN A 356 -50.02 -20.38 -21.30
CA GLN A 356 -51.48 -20.32 -21.26
C GLN A 356 -52.10 -20.47 -22.66
N GLU A 357 -51.38 -20.08 -23.72
CA GLU A 357 -51.81 -20.25 -25.12
C GLU A 357 -51.49 -21.65 -25.71
N TYR A 358 -50.46 -22.34 -25.21
CA TYR A 358 -50.08 -23.67 -25.70
C TYR A 358 -49.83 -24.65 -24.55
N LYS A 359 -50.79 -25.58 -24.34
CA LYS A 359 -50.65 -26.67 -23.37
C LYS A 359 -49.49 -27.58 -23.78
N THR A 360 -48.48 -27.61 -22.92
CA THR A 360 -47.35 -28.56 -22.80
C THR A 360 -46.14 -28.36 -23.71
N GLN A 361 -44.96 -28.52 -23.09
CA GLN A 361 -43.59 -28.45 -23.61
C GLN A 361 -43.01 -27.03 -23.80
N ILE A 362 -42.52 -26.43 -22.71
CA ILE A 362 -41.21 -25.76 -22.62
C ILE A 362 -41.09 -25.25 -21.17
N GLN A 363 -40.29 -25.95 -20.38
CA GLN A 363 -39.75 -25.43 -19.13
C GLN A 363 -38.24 -25.40 -19.33
N SER A 364 -37.73 -24.27 -19.76
CA SER A 364 -36.32 -23.94 -19.53
C SER A 364 -36.32 -22.53 -18.94
N PRO A 365 -36.08 -22.38 -17.62
CA PRO A 365 -35.81 -21.06 -17.06
C PRO A 365 -34.57 -20.49 -17.75
N PHE A 366 -34.51 -19.16 -17.89
CA PHE A 366 -33.30 -18.49 -18.38
C PHE A 366 -32.11 -18.95 -17.53
N CYS A 367 -31.22 -19.74 -18.13
CA CYS A 367 -30.07 -20.29 -17.43
C CYS A 367 -28.94 -19.26 -17.50
N VAL A 368 -28.62 -18.64 -16.35
CA VAL A 368 -27.42 -17.80 -16.24
C VAL A 368 -26.21 -18.71 -16.34
N LEU A 369 -25.48 -18.59 -17.44
CA LEU A 369 -24.33 -19.41 -17.72
C LEU A 369 -23.13 -18.93 -16.93
N LYS A 370 -22.60 -19.83 -16.10
CA LYS A 370 -21.30 -19.68 -15.47
C LYS A 370 -20.20 -20.04 -16.46
N ARG A 371 -19.14 -19.24 -16.47
CA ARG A 371 -17.98 -19.35 -17.37
C ARG A 371 -16.72 -19.02 -16.62
N GLN A 372 -15.62 -19.58 -17.11
CA GLN A 372 -14.30 -19.14 -16.71
C GLN A 372 -14.02 -17.76 -17.31
N ILE A 373 -13.49 -16.85 -16.48
CA ILE A 373 -12.99 -15.55 -16.92
C ILE A 373 -11.47 -15.50 -16.72
N LYS A 374 -10.81 -14.83 -17.66
CA LYS A 374 -9.41 -14.43 -17.54
C LYS A 374 -9.36 -13.07 -16.85
N LYS A 375 -8.63 -12.96 -15.73
CA LYS A 375 -8.34 -11.69 -15.04
C LYS A 375 -6.85 -11.35 -15.20
N VAL A 376 -6.58 -10.09 -15.55
CA VAL A 376 -5.23 -9.53 -15.68
C VAL A 376 -5.21 -8.18 -14.97
N GLN A 377 -4.25 -7.98 -14.08
CA GLN A 377 -4.07 -6.72 -13.37
C GLN A 377 -2.81 -6.01 -13.86
N LYS A 378 -2.86 -4.67 -13.96
CA LYS A 378 -1.72 -3.81 -14.30
C LYS A 378 -1.75 -2.52 -13.50
N ILE A 379 -0.59 -1.99 -13.14
CA ILE A 379 -0.46 -0.67 -12.54
C ILE A 379 -0.66 0.38 -13.63
N SER A 380 -1.69 1.22 -13.47
CA SER A 380 -2.02 2.33 -14.37
C SER A 380 -1.39 3.65 -13.93
N LYS A 381 -1.18 3.83 -12.61
CA LYS A 381 -0.40 4.93 -12.04
C LYS A 381 0.42 4.39 -10.89
N THR A 382 1.73 4.61 -10.92
CA THR A 382 2.63 4.21 -9.84
C THR A 382 2.61 5.24 -8.70
N PRO A 383 2.66 4.81 -7.43
CA PRO A 383 2.82 5.74 -6.31
C PRO A 383 4.23 6.35 -6.28
N GLN A 384 4.42 7.48 -5.59
CA GLN A 384 5.76 8.01 -5.32
C GLN A 384 6.51 7.15 -4.29
N ILE A 385 5.78 6.51 -3.38
CA ILE A 385 6.30 5.56 -2.41
C ILE A 385 5.59 4.23 -2.63
N LEU A 386 6.36 3.21 -2.98
CA LEU A 386 5.87 1.86 -3.18
C LEU A 386 6.14 1.02 -1.93
N ILE A 387 5.06 0.48 -1.35
CA ILE A 387 5.10 -0.40 -0.19
C ILE A 387 4.87 -1.83 -0.67
N LEU A 388 5.81 -2.72 -0.36
CA LEU A 388 5.75 -4.14 -0.72
C LEU A 388 5.76 -4.98 0.55
N HIS A 389 4.65 -5.64 0.84
CA HIS A 389 4.51 -6.53 1.97
C HIS A 389 4.70 -7.97 1.51
N LEU A 390 5.65 -8.70 2.10
CA LEU A 390 5.87 -10.12 1.83
C LEU A 390 5.03 -10.94 2.82
N LYS A 391 4.03 -11.67 2.33
CA LYS A 391 3.12 -12.47 3.16
C LYS A 391 3.84 -13.66 3.79
N ARG A 392 4.51 -13.42 4.92
CA ARG A 392 5.27 -14.45 5.65
C ARG A 392 4.39 -15.32 6.53
N LEU A 393 3.25 -14.82 6.99
CA LEU A 393 2.30 -15.59 7.78
C LEU A 393 1.22 -16.13 6.85
N VAL A 394 1.14 -17.45 6.73
CA VAL A 394 0.15 -18.13 5.88
C VAL A 394 -0.50 -19.25 6.65
N ILE A 395 -1.75 -19.58 6.33
CA ILE A 395 -2.44 -20.72 6.92
C ILE A 395 -2.00 -21.97 6.16
N ASN A 396 -1.49 -22.96 6.88
CA ASN A 396 -1.18 -24.25 6.28
C ASN A 396 -2.49 -24.95 5.90
N PRO A 397 -2.74 -25.26 4.62
CA PRO A 397 -4.01 -25.85 4.18
C PRO A 397 -4.24 -27.28 4.71
N GLN A 398 -3.17 -28.00 5.06
CA GLN A 398 -3.28 -29.36 5.58
C GLN A 398 -3.61 -29.39 7.08
N THR A 399 -3.04 -28.47 7.85
CA THR A 399 -3.18 -28.47 9.31
C THR A 399 -4.18 -27.43 9.82
N GLY A 400 -4.51 -26.42 9.00
CA GLY A 400 -5.34 -25.28 9.38
C GLY A 400 -4.65 -24.27 10.32
N TYR A 401 -3.40 -24.52 10.71
CA TYR A 401 -2.64 -23.66 11.63
C TYR A 401 -1.77 -22.65 10.88
N PRO A 402 -1.51 -21.47 11.45
CA PRO A 402 -0.59 -20.50 10.88
C PRO A 402 0.83 -21.08 10.83
N ILE A 403 1.56 -20.73 9.77
CA ILE A 403 2.99 -21.01 9.62
C ILE A 403 3.71 -19.75 9.17
N LYS A 404 4.96 -19.58 9.62
CA LYS A 404 5.83 -18.48 9.20
C LYS A 404 6.83 -18.95 8.15
N ILE A 405 6.81 -18.32 6.98
CA ILE A 405 7.75 -18.53 5.89
C ILE A 405 9.07 -17.84 6.22
N GLY A 406 10.08 -18.63 6.56
CA GLY A 406 11.43 -18.20 6.91
C GLY A 406 12.38 -18.03 5.72
N ASP A 407 11.91 -18.26 4.50
CA ASP A 407 12.74 -18.21 3.31
C ASP A 407 13.25 -16.79 3.03
N PHE A 408 14.51 -16.71 2.57
CA PHE A 408 15.12 -15.46 2.16
C PHE A 408 14.68 -15.14 0.72
N ILE A 409 14.04 -13.99 0.57
CA ILE A 409 13.64 -13.43 -0.73
C ILE A 409 14.66 -12.36 -1.08
N LYS A 410 15.39 -12.55 -2.18
CA LYS A 410 16.39 -11.58 -2.64
C LYS A 410 15.69 -10.29 -3.05
N PHE A 411 16.21 -9.14 -2.64
CA PHE A 411 15.82 -7.83 -3.15
C PHE A 411 17.07 -6.97 -3.35
N ASP A 412 16.96 -6.01 -4.27
CA ASP A 412 18.06 -5.10 -4.60
C ASP A 412 17.78 -3.69 -4.06
N GLU A 413 18.82 -2.85 -3.93
CA GLU A 413 18.65 -1.46 -3.48
C GLU A 413 17.79 -0.63 -4.45
N GLN A 414 17.89 -0.93 -5.75
CA GLN A 414 17.09 -0.27 -6.78
C GLN A 414 16.12 -1.26 -7.39
N LEU A 415 14.84 -0.91 -7.38
CA LEU A 415 13.79 -1.69 -8.03
C LEU A 415 13.36 -0.98 -9.32
N ARG A 416 13.54 -1.66 -10.45
CA ARG A 416 13.11 -1.15 -11.77
C ARG A 416 11.78 -1.77 -12.13
N LEU A 417 10.69 -1.03 -11.94
CA LEU A 417 9.37 -1.44 -12.37
C LEU A 417 9.21 -1.20 -13.87
N ASP A 418 8.90 -2.26 -14.59
CA ASP A 418 8.64 -2.25 -16.03
C ASP A 418 7.34 -3.03 -16.36
N GLN A 419 7.11 -3.29 -17.64
CA GLN A 419 5.92 -4.01 -18.11
C GLN A 419 5.85 -5.47 -17.63
N THR A 420 7.00 -6.10 -17.39
CA THR A 420 7.09 -7.46 -16.84
C THR A 420 6.68 -7.48 -15.37
N LEU A 421 6.90 -6.38 -14.66
CA LEU A 421 6.52 -6.16 -13.26
C LEU A 421 5.19 -5.43 -13.10
N GLY A 422 4.28 -5.60 -14.06
CA GLY A 422 2.90 -5.13 -13.94
C GLY A 422 2.63 -3.71 -14.45
N LEU A 423 3.63 -2.93 -14.91
CA LEU A 423 3.34 -1.62 -15.51
C LEU A 423 2.55 -1.76 -16.82
N LYS A 424 1.62 -0.84 -17.04
CA LYS A 424 0.89 -0.75 -18.31
C LYS A 424 1.83 -0.34 -19.45
N LYS A 425 1.63 -0.89 -20.65
CA LYS A 425 2.51 -0.68 -21.83
C LYS A 425 2.81 0.79 -22.20
N LYS A 426 1.92 1.72 -21.86
CA LYS A 426 2.06 3.15 -22.17
C LYS A 426 2.89 3.91 -21.13
N GLU A 427 3.18 3.30 -19.99
CA GLU A 427 3.96 3.92 -18.92
C GLU A 427 5.46 3.68 -19.15
N ASN A 428 6.27 4.71 -18.87
CA ASN A 428 7.72 4.59 -18.86
C ASN A 428 8.17 3.69 -17.69
N ILE A 429 9.35 3.09 -17.83
CA ILE A 429 10.01 2.38 -16.74
C ILE A 429 10.16 3.33 -15.55
N GLN A 430 9.83 2.83 -14.35
CA GLN A 430 9.94 3.60 -13.12
C GLN A 430 10.99 2.97 -12.22
N THR A 431 11.99 3.76 -11.84
CA THR A 431 13.05 3.31 -10.93
C THR A 431 12.76 3.80 -9.52
N TYR A 432 12.87 2.90 -8.57
CA TYR A 432 12.74 3.17 -7.15
C TYR A 432 14.04 2.83 -6.43
N HIS A 433 14.27 3.50 -5.31
CA HIS A 433 15.36 3.18 -4.39
C HIS A 433 14.80 2.77 -3.03
N LEU A 434 15.47 1.82 -2.37
CA LEU A 434 15.09 1.33 -1.06
C LEU A 434 15.38 2.40 0.00
N SER A 435 14.32 2.80 0.71
CA SER A 435 14.35 3.79 1.80
C SER A 435 14.45 3.12 3.17
N SER A 436 13.67 2.06 3.39
CA SER A 436 13.67 1.29 4.63
C SER A 436 13.06 -0.10 4.41
N LEU A 437 13.25 -0.99 5.39
CA LEU A 437 12.54 -2.27 5.46
C LEU A 437 12.28 -2.65 6.92
N ILE A 438 11.18 -3.36 7.14
CA ILE A 438 10.84 -4.00 8.42
C ILE A 438 11.19 -5.48 8.31
N SER A 439 11.75 -6.06 9.37
CA SER A 439 11.99 -7.49 9.52
C SER A 439 11.27 -8.00 10.76
N HIS A 440 10.63 -9.16 10.65
CA HIS A 440 9.97 -9.83 11.77
C HIS A 440 10.82 -11.02 12.24
N LEU A 441 11.34 -10.94 13.46
CA LEU A 441 12.12 -11.99 14.14
C LEU A 441 11.17 -12.91 14.93
N GLY A 442 11.60 -14.12 15.27
CA GLY A 442 10.74 -15.09 15.99
C GLY A 442 9.80 -15.93 15.10
N SER A 443 8.74 -16.48 15.68
CA SER A 443 7.80 -17.42 15.04
C SER A 443 6.52 -16.73 14.52
N ASP A 444 5.52 -17.54 14.22
CA ASP A 444 4.15 -17.18 13.84
C ASP A 444 3.34 -16.51 14.96
N ASN A 445 3.49 -16.95 16.21
CA ASN A 445 2.69 -16.47 17.36
C ASN A 445 3.40 -15.46 18.25
N PHE A 446 4.73 -15.43 18.21
CA PHE A 446 5.54 -14.50 19.00
C PHE A 446 6.75 -14.05 18.21
N GLY A 447 7.05 -12.77 18.27
CA GLY A 447 8.22 -12.23 17.60
C GLY A 447 8.60 -10.84 18.04
N HIS A 448 9.52 -10.26 17.26
CA HIS A 448 10.03 -8.92 17.47
C HIS A 448 10.22 -8.22 16.13
N TYR A 449 9.68 -7.02 15.99
CA TYR A 449 9.83 -6.22 14.78
C TYR A 449 11.01 -5.28 14.92
N VAL A 450 11.84 -5.26 13.87
CA VAL A 450 12.98 -4.35 13.76
C VAL A 450 12.94 -3.67 12.40
N THR A 451 13.50 -2.47 12.32
CA THR A 451 13.56 -1.71 11.07
C THR A 451 14.99 -1.45 10.68
N LEU A 452 15.31 -1.66 9.41
CA LEU A 452 16.54 -1.16 8.82
C LEU A 452 16.15 0.05 7.98
N ARG A 453 16.74 1.19 8.28
CA ARG A 453 16.39 2.46 7.64
C ARG A 453 17.57 3.24 7.15
N ARG A 454 17.35 3.94 6.04
CA ARG A 454 18.25 4.96 5.53
C ARG A 454 18.02 6.28 6.26
N VAL A 455 19.11 6.93 6.64
CA VAL A 455 19.13 8.28 7.20
C VAL A 455 19.98 9.16 6.31
N TRP A 456 19.44 10.32 5.95
CA TRP A 456 20.10 11.31 5.11
C TRP A 456 20.72 12.37 6.00
N HIS A 457 22.03 12.60 5.87
CA HIS A 457 22.73 13.61 6.67
C HIS A 457 23.00 14.86 5.83
N GLN A 458 22.76 16.04 6.42
CA GLN A 458 23.14 17.31 5.81
C GLN A 458 24.62 17.57 6.07
N ASN A 459 25.40 17.84 5.02
CA ASN A 459 26.81 18.28 5.07
C ASN A 459 27.80 17.39 5.87
N TYR A 460 28.25 16.29 5.27
CA TYR A 460 29.52 15.66 5.67
C TYR A 460 30.57 15.86 4.56
N GLN A 461 31.05 17.09 4.40
CA GLN A 461 32.30 17.36 3.68
C GLN A 461 33.45 17.31 4.70
N PRO A 462 34.41 16.38 4.61
CA PRO A 462 35.68 16.59 5.26
C PRO A 462 36.42 17.69 4.46
N TYR A 463 36.23 18.94 4.89
CA TYR A 463 36.98 20.16 4.51
C TYR A 463 36.80 20.77 3.09
N ILE A 464 36.37 22.05 3.09
CA ILE A 464 36.45 23.17 2.11
C ILE A 464 35.63 22.96 0.81
N THR A 465 34.65 23.78 0.44
CA THR A 465 34.64 25.24 0.19
C THR A 465 33.25 25.87 0.38
N GLU A 466 33.26 27.18 0.65
CA GLU A 466 32.12 28.08 0.53
C GLU A 466 31.57 28.03 -0.91
N GLU A 467 30.31 27.62 -1.09
CA GLU A 467 29.31 28.32 -1.92
C GLU A 467 27.97 27.57 -2.08
N VAL A 468 26.91 28.38 -2.07
CA VAL A 468 25.50 28.21 -2.51
C VAL A 468 24.53 27.34 -1.68
N ASN A 469 23.56 28.07 -1.12
CA ASN A 469 22.29 27.65 -0.54
C ASN A 469 21.44 26.74 -1.46
N LYS A 470 21.70 25.43 -1.43
CA LYS A 470 20.71 24.36 -1.57
C LYS A 470 21.10 23.27 -0.59
N THR A 471 20.22 22.86 0.32
CA THR A 471 20.46 21.71 1.21
C THR A 471 20.47 20.43 0.38
N GLN A 472 21.61 20.11 -0.23
CA GLN A 472 21.85 18.82 -0.89
C GLN A 472 22.35 17.83 0.15
N TYR A 473 21.58 16.77 0.38
CA TYR A 473 22.04 15.61 1.16
C TYR A 473 23.12 14.88 0.34
N THR A 474 24.34 14.79 0.87
CA THR A 474 25.50 14.25 0.13
C THR A 474 25.86 12.81 0.50
N LYS A 475 25.40 12.31 1.65
CA LYS A 475 25.65 10.92 2.10
C LYS A 475 24.44 10.36 2.83
N SER A 476 24.13 9.09 2.58
CA SER A 476 23.15 8.32 3.35
C SER A 476 23.82 7.18 4.10
N LEU A 477 23.36 6.92 5.32
CA LEU A 477 23.80 5.82 6.17
C LEU A 477 22.62 4.90 6.50
N TRP A 478 22.92 3.65 6.82
CA TRP A 478 21.93 2.65 7.22
C TRP A 478 22.04 2.35 8.70
N TYR A 479 20.88 2.28 9.35
CA TYR A 479 20.78 1.95 10.77
C TYR A 479 19.74 0.84 10.98
N LEU A 480 20.07 -0.11 11.84
CA LEU A 480 19.15 -1.08 12.43
C LEU A 480 18.57 -0.45 13.70
N THR A 481 17.24 -0.34 13.76
CA THR A 481 16.49 0.17 14.89
C THR A 481 15.68 -0.96 15.52
N SER A 482 15.93 -1.25 16.79
CA SER A 482 15.22 -2.22 17.61
C SER A 482 14.78 -1.52 18.89
N ASP A 483 13.58 -0.94 18.87
CA ASP A 483 13.07 -0.08 19.94
C ASP A 483 14.10 1.02 20.31
N ARG A 484 14.67 0.94 21.52
CA ARG A 484 15.66 1.91 22.03
C ARG A 484 17.04 1.73 21.40
N GLU A 485 17.32 0.53 20.90
CA GLU A 485 18.63 0.21 20.37
C GLU A 485 18.76 0.63 18.91
N ILE A 486 19.75 1.47 18.64
CA ILE A 486 20.09 1.95 17.30
C ILE A 486 21.52 1.54 17.00
N ARG A 487 21.72 0.81 15.89
CA ARG A 487 23.04 0.32 15.47
C ARG A 487 23.30 0.68 14.02
N TYR A 488 24.51 1.13 13.72
CA TYR A 488 24.97 1.25 12.34
C TYR A 488 25.00 -0.13 11.68
N ILE A 489 24.63 -0.19 10.40
CA ILE A 489 24.73 -1.40 9.59
C ILE A 489 25.22 -1.04 8.19
N GLU A 490 26.08 -1.89 7.62
CA GLU A 490 26.53 -1.70 6.25
C GLU A 490 25.41 -2.02 5.26
N LYS A 491 25.31 -1.24 4.19
CA LYS A 491 24.31 -1.45 3.12
C LYS A 491 24.32 -2.88 2.58
N ALA A 492 25.50 -3.47 2.41
CA ALA A 492 25.64 -4.82 1.91
C ALA A 492 24.97 -5.87 2.82
N ASP A 493 24.85 -5.58 4.10
CA ASP A 493 24.21 -6.46 5.08
C ASP A 493 22.70 -6.21 5.18
N VAL A 494 22.23 -4.99 4.92
CA VAL A 494 20.80 -4.67 4.78
C VAL A 494 20.14 -5.58 3.74
N LEU A 495 20.77 -5.73 2.57
CA LEU A 495 20.26 -6.53 1.44
C LEU A 495 20.24 -8.05 1.71
N LYS A 496 20.77 -8.49 2.85
CA LYS A 496 20.82 -9.90 3.27
C LYS A 496 19.81 -10.22 4.38
N VAL A 497 19.02 -9.24 4.82
CA VAL A 497 18.01 -9.43 5.87
C VAL A 497 16.73 -10.06 5.30
N ARG A 498 16.06 -10.90 6.10
CA ARG A 498 14.73 -11.42 5.77
C ARG A 498 13.68 -10.30 5.88
N ALA A 499 13.47 -9.56 4.80
CA ALA A 499 12.49 -8.48 4.77
C ALA A 499 11.06 -9.00 4.99
N TYR A 500 10.26 -8.25 5.74
CA TYR A 500 8.82 -8.44 5.93
C TYR A 500 8.02 -7.40 5.13
N ILE A 501 8.36 -6.11 5.29
CA ILE A 501 7.80 -5.00 4.51
C ILE A 501 8.96 -4.20 3.94
N LEU A 502 8.95 -3.91 2.65
CA LEU A 502 9.93 -3.07 1.98
C LEU A 502 9.30 -1.76 1.54
N PHE A 503 10.05 -0.68 1.73
CA PHE A 503 9.63 0.67 1.40
C PHE A 503 10.56 1.27 0.38
N TYR A 504 10.01 1.51 -0.81
CA TYR A 504 10.71 2.01 -1.96
C TYR A 504 10.22 3.41 -2.32
N GLU A 505 11.14 4.32 -2.59
CA GLU A 505 10.78 5.67 -3.01
C GLU A 505 11.22 5.91 -4.45
N LYS A 506 10.32 6.49 -5.23
CA LYS A 506 10.50 6.73 -6.66
C LYS A 506 11.64 7.73 -6.87
N MET A 507 12.60 7.35 -7.69
CA MET A 507 13.68 8.25 -8.12
C MET A 507 13.11 9.28 -9.10
N GLU A 508 13.54 10.53 -8.98
CA GLU A 508 13.20 11.53 -9.99
C GLU A 508 13.89 11.15 -11.31
N SER A 509 13.16 11.27 -12.42
CA SER A 509 13.72 11.07 -13.75
C SER A 509 14.69 12.22 -14.05
N GLU A 510 15.96 11.91 -14.30
CA GLU A 510 16.94 12.87 -14.84
C GLU A 510 16.45 13.50 -16.16
#